data_AF-A0A7S9S987-F1
#
_entry.id   AF-A0A7S9S987-F1
#
_cell.length_a   1.000
_cell.length_b   1.000
_cell.length_c   1.000
_cell.angle_alpha   90.00
_cell.angle_beta   90.00
_cell.angle_gamma   90.00
#
_symmetry.space_group_name_H-M   'P 1'
#
loop_
_entity.id
_entity.type
_entity.pdbx_description
1 polymer ?
#
loop_
_entity_poly.entity_id
_entity_poly.type
_entity_poly.pdbx_seq_one_letter_code
_entity_poly.pdbx_strand_id
1 'polypeptide(L)'
;MSELENLKEIGIKEISRKTHIEPTFLQYIFDKNFEKLSRLNMRGYAKILQREYGVDLSELLAEYDAFMQENMPDESKKTKVSPKISSYTPEDVSIQRQSSGGGAGFFFWIIILAIIAGGAYYFDAYKYVQNFIASLNEDNTSVSYSQSSIVNEVKKNIIDTNVTISQNTPKIDANASSVKISAPAEQNVTVSPASVDQNALKPSMAAQPAPKVEQNVTKPLNEAVITPKQRVWIGIINLENGQKTSSDTSKSVNINLDQRQLVVCGNGNIELKIGDKVTKYNPSRPARFLVENGDMKFLTYDEFVEMNKGKSW
;
A
#
# COMPACT_ATOMS: atom_id res chain seq x y z
N MET A 1 17.48 20.93 20.39
CA MET A 1 16.11 20.44 20.65
C MET A 1 16.04 19.03 20.11
N SER A 2 15.44 18.07 20.81
CA SER A 2 15.25 16.75 20.20
C SER A 2 14.21 16.89 19.08
N GLU A 3 14.39 16.16 17.98
CA GLU A 3 13.46 16.15 16.85
C GLU A 3 12.03 15.73 17.27
N LEU A 4 11.92 15.02 18.39
CA LEU A 4 10.65 14.66 19.01
C LEU A 4 9.91 15.86 19.63
N GLU A 5 10.63 16.82 20.22
CA GLU A 5 10.03 18.06 20.75
C GLU A 5 9.51 18.95 19.60
N ASN A 6 10.20 18.99 18.46
CA ASN A 6 9.72 19.69 17.26
C ASN A 6 8.34 19.17 16.82
N LEU A 7 8.15 17.84 16.84
CA LEU A 7 6.84 17.22 16.56
C LEU A 7 5.80 17.57 17.63
N LYS A 8 6.21 17.66 18.89
CA LYS A 8 5.31 17.98 20.01
C LYS A 8 4.75 19.40 19.89
N GLU A 9 5.54 20.35 19.39
CA GLU A 9 5.09 21.72 19.09
C GLU A 9 4.01 21.78 18.01
N ILE A 10 4.08 20.92 16.99
CA ILE A 10 3.04 20.80 15.95
C ILE A 10 1.73 20.25 16.53
N GLY A 11 1.84 19.31 17.46
CA GLY A 11 0.73 18.77 18.24
C GLY A 11 0.08 17.52 17.65
N ILE A 12 -0.41 16.66 18.54
CA ILE A 12 -0.94 15.31 18.23
C ILE A 12 -2.07 15.35 17.19
N LYS A 13 -3.01 16.29 17.30
CA LYS A 13 -4.19 16.34 16.41
C LYS A 13 -3.79 16.64 14.97
N GLU A 14 -2.86 17.58 14.78
CA GLU A 14 -2.38 17.98 13.47
C GLU A 14 -1.56 16.86 12.83
N ILE A 15 -0.68 16.23 13.63
CA ILE A 15 0.12 15.09 13.18
C ILE A 15 -0.78 13.92 12.80
N SER A 16 -1.80 13.61 13.62
CA SER A 16 -2.74 12.54 13.33
C SER A 16 -3.50 12.80 12.03
N ARG A 17 -3.97 14.04 11.81
CA ARG A 17 -4.67 14.43 10.59
C ARG A 17 -3.82 14.24 9.33
N LYS A 18 -2.55 14.65 9.37
CA LYS A 18 -1.64 14.57 8.21
C LYS A 18 -1.14 13.15 7.95
N THR A 19 -0.84 12.39 9.00
CA THR A 19 -0.17 11.08 8.89
C THR A 19 -1.12 9.89 8.95
N HIS A 20 -2.37 10.12 9.34
CA HIS A 20 -3.35 9.08 9.67
C HIS A 20 -2.92 8.11 10.79
N ILE A 21 -1.88 8.47 11.57
CA ILE A 21 -1.53 7.74 12.78
C ILE A 21 -2.54 8.11 13.87
N GLU A 22 -3.08 7.11 14.57
CA GLU A 22 -4.06 7.35 15.64
C GLU A 22 -3.47 8.29 16.73
N PRO A 23 -4.24 9.27 17.25
CA PRO A 23 -3.77 10.18 18.30
C PRO A 23 -3.19 9.46 19.51
N THR A 24 -3.80 8.34 19.91
CA THR A 24 -3.36 7.50 21.03
C THR A 24 -1.95 6.96 20.83
N PHE A 25 -1.59 6.58 19.61
CA PHE A 25 -0.26 6.05 19.30
C PHE A 25 0.78 7.15 19.25
N LEU A 26 0.43 8.31 18.70
CA LEU A 26 1.30 9.50 18.73
C LEU A 26 1.57 9.93 20.16
N GLN A 27 0.57 9.88 21.04
CA GLN A 27 0.75 10.13 22.47
C GLN A 27 1.75 9.15 23.08
N TYR A 28 1.65 7.85 22.81
CA TYR A 28 2.63 6.87 23.29
C TYR A 28 4.05 7.13 22.76
N ILE A 29 4.19 7.60 21.52
CA ILE A 29 5.47 8.00 20.93
C ILE A 29 6.07 9.20 21.67
N PHE A 30 5.28 10.25 21.91
CA PHE A 30 5.76 11.45 22.60
C PHE A 30 6.03 11.24 24.08
N ASP A 31 5.26 10.38 24.73
CA ASP A 31 5.46 10.00 26.13
C ASP A 31 6.56 8.93 26.30
N LYS A 32 7.21 8.50 25.19
CA LYS A 32 8.17 7.38 25.16
C LYS A 32 7.66 6.13 25.90
N ASN A 33 6.37 5.83 25.78
CA ASN A 33 5.74 4.68 26.43
C ASN A 33 6.07 3.38 25.68
N PHE A 34 7.30 2.90 25.85
CA PHE A 34 7.81 1.74 25.11
C PHE A 34 7.07 0.44 25.42
N GLU A 35 6.50 0.29 26.62
CA GLU A 35 5.67 -0.85 26.96
C GLU A 35 4.46 -0.97 26.03
N LYS A 36 3.72 0.13 25.83
CA LYS A 36 2.58 0.12 24.91
C LYS A 36 3.01 0.08 23.45
N LEU A 37 4.11 0.75 23.10
CA LEU A 37 4.67 0.74 21.75
C LEU A 37 5.20 -0.64 21.33
N SER A 38 5.63 -1.48 22.27
CA SER A 38 6.13 -2.84 22.01
C SER A 38 5.12 -3.75 21.30
N ARG A 39 3.83 -3.45 21.46
CA ARG A 39 2.70 -4.17 20.83
C ARG A 39 2.28 -3.57 19.50
N LEU A 40 2.90 -2.48 19.07
CA LEU A 40 2.53 -1.70 17.89
C LEU A 40 3.67 -1.67 16.87
N ASN A 41 3.38 -1.18 15.65
CA ASN A 41 4.40 -1.00 14.61
C ASN A 41 5.16 0.33 14.76
N MET A 42 5.88 0.49 15.88
CA MET A 42 6.62 1.72 16.21
C MET A 42 7.59 2.14 15.08
N ARG A 43 8.35 1.20 14.51
CA ARG A 43 9.27 1.44 13.38
C ARG A 43 8.55 1.97 12.14
N GLY A 44 7.33 1.49 11.89
CA GLY A 44 6.49 1.98 10.79
C GLY A 44 6.03 3.41 11.03
N TYR A 45 5.54 3.72 12.22
CA TYR A 45 5.13 5.08 12.58
C TYR A 45 6.29 6.07 12.54
N ALA A 46 7.47 5.68 13.02
CA ALA A 46 8.68 6.50 12.91
C ALA A 46 8.98 6.87 11.46
N LYS A 47 8.98 5.90 10.52
CA LYS A 47 9.21 6.16 9.09
C LYS A 47 8.21 7.14 8.48
N ILE A 48 6.93 7.05 8.85
CA ILE A 48 5.91 7.98 8.37
C ILE A 48 6.21 9.38 8.90
N LEU A 49 6.51 9.52 10.19
CA LEU A 49 6.86 10.81 10.80
C LEU A 49 8.11 11.44 10.16
N GLN A 50 9.16 10.66 9.95
CA GLN A 50 10.39 11.10 9.27
C GLN A 50 10.09 11.59 7.84
N ARG A 51 9.25 10.87 7.08
CA ARG A 51 8.87 11.26 5.72
C ARG A 51 8.04 12.55 5.69
N GLU A 52 7.05 12.68 6.58
CA GLU A 52 6.07 13.77 6.52
C GLU A 52 6.57 15.08 7.14
N TYR A 53 7.57 15.01 8.03
CA TYR A 53 8.08 16.17 8.77
C TYR A 53 9.59 16.39 8.60
N GLY A 54 10.29 15.51 7.89
CA GLY A 54 11.74 15.65 7.66
C GLY A 54 12.58 15.52 8.94
N VAL A 55 12.03 14.91 9.98
CA VAL A 55 12.68 14.73 11.28
C VAL A 55 13.55 13.47 11.29
N ASP A 56 14.59 13.45 12.12
CA ASP A 56 15.34 12.23 12.42
C ASP A 56 14.89 11.62 13.75
N LEU A 57 14.35 10.40 13.71
CA LEU A 57 13.90 9.67 14.89
C LEU A 57 14.82 8.50 15.26
N SER A 58 16.05 8.48 14.74
CA SER A 58 17.03 7.41 14.97
C SER A 58 17.35 7.23 16.46
N GLU A 59 17.46 8.32 17.22
CA GLU A 59 17.71 8.28 18.68
C GLU A 59 16.54 7.60 19.43
N LEU A 60 15.30 8.01 19.14
CA LEU A 60 14.10 7.40 19.72
C LEU A 60 14.00 5.90 19.37
N LEU A 61 14.38 5.53 18.14
CA LEU A 61 14.41 4.13 17.71
C LEU A 61 15.48 3.33 18.44
N ALA A 62 16.65 3.91 18.71
CA ALA A 62 17.71 3.27 19.48
C ALA A 62 17.28 3.04 20.93
N GLU A 63 16.62 4.02 21.57
CA GLU A 63 16.05 3.87 22.91
C GLU A 63 14.98 2.76 22.96
N TYR A 64 14.09 2.74 21.97
CA TYR A 64 13.08 1.69 21.85
C TYR A 64 13.70 0.30 21.65
N ASP A 65 14.73 0.18 20.81
CA ASP A 65 15.42 -1.08 20.57
C ASP A 65 16.16 -1.57 21.83
N ALA A 66 16.78 -0.67 22.58
CA ALA A 66 17.39 -0.99 23.88
C ALA A 66 16.33 -1.49 24.88
N PHE A 67 15.19 -0.81 24.97
CA PHE A 67 14.07 -1.27 25.80
C PHE A 67 13.58 -2.67 25.40
N MET A 68 13.43 -2.94 24.10
CA MET A 68 13.00 -4.24 23.58
C MET A 68 14.02 -5.35 23.86
N GLN A 69 15.31 -5.03 23.91
CA GLN A 69 16.38 -5.97 24.24
C GLN A 69 16.38 -6.35 25.72
N GLU A 70 16.18 -5.37 26.62
CA GLU A 70 16.12 -5.60 28.07
C GLU A 70 14.80 -6.24 28.53
N ASN A 71 13.70 -5.93 27.83
CA ASN A 71 12.35 -6.34 28.20
C ASN A 71 11.78 -7.39 27.24
N MET A 72 12.64 -8.14 26.54
CA MET A 72 12.21 -9.19 25.61
C MET A 72 11.13 -10.05 26.29
N PRO A 73 9.85 -9.96 25.86
CA PRO A 73 8.85 -10.86 26.39
C PRO A 73 9.23 -12.26 25.91
N ASP A 74 9.37 -13.19 26.85
CA ASP A 74 9.64 -14.61 26.60
C ASP A 74 8.84 -15.08 25.37
N GLU A 75 9.56 -15.42 24.29
CA GLU A 75 8.97 -15.83 23.00
C GLU A 75 8.08 -17.08 23.15
N SER A 76 8.11 -17.75 24.32
CA SER A 76 7.23 -18.86 24.67
C SER A 76 5.73 -18.53 24.63
N LYS A 77 5.33 -17.24 24.71
CA LYS A 77 3.92 -16.81 24.67
C LYS A 77 3.49 -16.14 23.38
N LYS A 78 4.37 -15.98 22.38
CA LYS A 78 3.91 -15.58 21.05
C LYS A 78 3.29 -16.79 20.39
N THR A 79 2.02 -16.69 20.03
CA THR A 79 1.33 -17.71 19.24
C THR A 79 2.07 -17.82 17.91
N LYS A 80 2.98 -18.79 17.82
CA LYS A 80 3.78 -19.06 16.63
C LYS A 80 2.86 -19.72 15.61
N VAL A 81 2.09 -18.92 14.89
CA VAL A 81 1.31 -19.43 13.76
C VAL A 81 2.26 -19.66 12.59
N SER A 82 2.89 -20.83 12.58
CA SER A 82 3.43 -21.47 11.38
C SER A 82 2.28 -22.23 10.70
N PRO A 83 2.20 -22.21 9.36
CA PRO A 83 3.31 -22.63 8.51
C PRO A 83 4.14 -21.45 8.02
N LYS A 84 5.47 -21.62 8.00
CA LYS A 84 6.34 -20.84 7.12
C LYS A 84 5.88 -21.11 5.69
N ILE A 85 5.14 -20.18 5.10
CA ILE A 85 4.84 -20.23 3.67
C ILE A 85 6.07 -19.67 2.96
N SER A 86 6.79 -20.52 2.24
CA SER A 86 8.02 -20.21 1.49
C SER A 86 7.84 -19.19 0.36
N SER A 87 6.62 -18.73 0.11
CA SER A 87 6.29 -17.89 -1.05
C SER A 87 6.30 -16.38 -0.77
N TYR A 88 6.64 -15.94 0.45
CA TYR A 88 6.69 -14.50 0.77
C TYR A 88 7.84 -14.06 1.68
N THR A 89 8.69 -14.98 2.13
CA THR A 89 10.09 -14.64 2.29
C THR A 89 10.67 -14.70 0.88
N PRO A 90 11.31 -13.65 0.35
CA PRO A 90 12.39 -13.93 -0.60
C PRO A 90 13.22 -15.04 0.04
N GLU A 91 13.72 -16.05 -0.71
CA GLU A 91 14.98 -16.62 -0.27
C GLU A 91 15.83 -15.43 0.12
N ASP A 92 16.18 -15.34 1.40
CA ASP A 92 17.19 -14.41 1.76
C ASP A 92 18.35 -14.84 0.87
N VAL A 93 18.63 -14.02 -0.13
CA VAL A 93 19.98 -13.52 -0.26
C VAL A 93 20.27 -12.92 1.12
N SER A 94 20.55 -13.80 2.08
CA SER A 94 21.62 -13.58 3.00
C SER A 94 22.75 -13.20 2.07
N ILE A 95 22.88 -11.87 1.91
CA ILE A 95 24.14 -11.26 2.19
C ILE A 95 24.51 -11.90 3.52
N GLN A 96 25.22 -13.01 3.41
CA GLN A 96 25.99 -13.61 4.46
C GLN A 96 26.93 -12.47 4.81
N ARG A 97 26.47 -11.58 5.69
CA ARG A 97 27.35 -10.85 6.58
C ARG A 97 27.96 -11.99 7.37
N GLN A 98 29.04 -12.52 6.80
CA GLN A 98 30.02 -13.30 7.48
C GLN A 98 30.46 -12.38 8.60
N SER A 99 29.79 -12.50 9.74
CA SER A 99 30.37 -12.16 11.02
C SER A 99 31.68 -12.92 11.04
N SER A 100 32.75 -12.20 10.73
CA SER A 100 34.11 -12.66 10.75
C SER A 100 34.46 -13.03 12.19
N GLY A 101 34.11 -14.25 12.55
CA GLY A 101 34.64 -15.00 13.69
C GLY A 101 35.27 -16.27 13.13
N GLY A 102 36.57 -16.20 12.81
CA GLY A 102 37.38 -17.32 12.33
C GLY A 102 38.13 -16.97 11.04
N GLY A 103 39.41 -16.59 11.16
CA GLY A 103 40.26 -15.98 10.13
C GLY A 103 40.61 -16.82 8.89
N ALA A 104 39.73 -17.72 8.42
CA ALA A 104 39.95 -18.53 7.22
C ALA A 104 39.29 -17.93 5.95
N GLY A 105 38.20 -17.16 6.08
CA GLY A 105 37.48 -16.58 4.94
C GLY A 105 38.22 -15.44 4.21
N PHE A 106 39.07 -14.70 4.92
CA PHE A 106 39.84 -13.58 4.36
C PHE A 106 40.93 -14.04 3.37
N PHE A 107 41.59 -15.18 3.66
CA PHE A 107 42.65 -15.71 2.79
C PHE A 107 42.11 -16.23 1.45
N PHE A 108 40.87 -16.74 1.43
CA PHE A 108 40.21 -17.16 0.20
C PHE A 108 40.06 -15.99 -0.79
N TRP A 109 39.71 -14.80 -0.29
CA TRP A 109 39.61 -13.60 -1.10
C TRP A 109 40.97 -13.10 -1.61
N ILE A 110 42.03 -13.18 -0.79
CA ILE A 110 43.39 -12.84 -1.23
C ILE A 110 43.88 -13.78 -2.33
N ILE A 111 43.59 -15.08 -2.22
CA ILE A 111 43.98 -16.07 -3.24
C ILE A 111 43.26 -15.79 -4.57
N ILE A 112 41.96 -15.49 -4.52
CA ILE A 112 41.20 -15.09 -5.72
C ILE A 112 41.79 -13.83 -6.35
N LEU A 113 42.11 -12.81 -5.53
CA LEU A 113 42.69 -11.56 -6.02
C LEU A 113 44.07 -11.79 -6.66
N ALA A 114 44.90 -12.67 -6.08
CA ALA A 114 46.22 -13.02 -6.61
C ALA A 114 46.13 -13.77 -7.96
N ILE A 115 45.15 -14.67 -8.13
CA ILE A 115 44.92 -15.36 -9.41
C ILE A 115 44.48 -14.37 -10.49
N ILE A 116 43.57 -13.45 -10.16
CA ILE A 116 43.12 -12.41 -11.11
C ILE A 116 44.28 -11.49 -11.48
N ALA A 117 45.09 -11.04 -10.51
CA ALA A 117 46.26 -10.20 -10.77
C ALA A 117 47.33 -10.93 -11.60
N GLY A 118 47.61 -12.20 -11.30
CA GLY A 118 48.55 -13.03 -12.05
C GLY A 118 48.08 -13.29 -13.49
N GLY A 119 46.79 -13.60 -13.68
CA GLY A 119 46.19 -13.72 -15.00
C GLY A 119 46.24 -12.41 -15.80
N ALA A 120 45.92 -11.28 -15.15
CA ALA A 120 46.01 -9.98 -15.77
C ALA A 120 47.44 -9.58 -16.17
N TYR A 121 48.45 -9.98 -15.38
CA TYR A 121 49.86 -9.80 -15.71
C TYR A 121 50.28 -10.70 -16.88
N TYR A 122 49.94 -11.99 -16.85
CA TYR A 122 50.31 -12.95 -17.90
C TYR A 122 49.70 -12.60 -19.27
N PHE A 123 48.46 -12.10 -19.28
CA PHE A 123 47.74 -11.73 -20.51
C PHE A 123 47.88 -10.25 -20.91
N ASP A 124 48.76 -9.47 -20.25
CA ASP A 124 48.91 -8.03 -20.53
C ASP A 124 47.57 -7.24 -20.40
N ALA A 125 46.64 -7.76 -19.59
CA ALA A 125 45.24 -7.31 -19.53
C ALA A 125 45.07 -5.90 -18.95
N TYR A 126 46.08 -5.39 -18.24
CA TYR A 126 46.09 -4.02 -17.70
C TYR A 126 45.92 -2.96 -18.81
N LYS A 127 46.36 -3.23 -20.04
CA LYS A 127 46.16 -2.33 -21.19
C LYS A 127 44.69 -2.18 -21.58
N TYR A 128 43.92 -3.27 -21.48
CA TYR A 128 42.48 -3.26 -21.80
C TYR A 128 41.67 -2.54 -20.72
N VAL A 129 42.04 -2.72 -19.46
CA VAL A 129 41.39 -2.01 -18.34
C VAL A 129 41.61 -0.50 -18.45
N GLN A 130 42.82 -0.05 -18.82
CA GLN A 130 43.05 1.39 -19.04
C GLN A 130 42.17 1.97 -20.16
N ASN A 131 42.02 1.27 -21.29
CA ASN A 131 41.16 1.71 -22.39
C ASN A 131 39.67 1.79 -22.01
N PHE A 132 39.20 0.85 -21.18
CA PHE A 132 37.83 0.87 -20.66
C PHE A 132 37.61 2.04 -19.69
N ILE A 133 38.54 2.26 -18.75
CA ILE A 133 38.45 3.39 -17.81
C ILE A 133 38.53 4.73 -18.55
N ALA A 134 39.33 4.83 -19.62
CA ALA A 134 39.36 6.00 -20.48
C ALA A 134 38.01 6.24 -21.18
N SER A 135 37.32 5.20 -21.65
CA SER A 135 35.99 5.31 -22.28
C SER A 135 34.87 5.73 -21.33
N LEU A 136 35.02 5.50 -20.02
CA LEU A 136 34.07 5.95 -19.00
C LEU A 136 34.36 7.38 -18.50
N ASN A 137 35.57 7.88 -18.76
CA ASN A 137 36.01 9.24 -18.42
C ASN A 137 35.93 10.21 -19.62
N GLU A 138 35.32 9.80 -20.72
CA GLU A 138 35.02 10.71 -21.83
C GLU A 138 33.88 11.62 -21.40
N ASP A 139 34.20 12.91 -21.29
CA ASP A 139 33.37 13.96 -20.72
C ASP A 139 31.90 13.85 -21.17
N ASN A 140 31.01 13.77 -20.17
CA ASN A 140 29.58 14.06 -20.20
C ASN A 140 29.10 14.93 -21.37
N THR A 141 28.93 14.30 -22.54
CA THR A 141 28.12 14.82 -23.63
C THR A 141 26.67 14.49 -23.30
N SER A 142 25.91 15.51 -22.91
CA SER A 142 24.46 15.45 -22.77
C SER A 142 23.83 14.72 -23.95
N VAL A 143 23.18 13.59 -23.69
CA VAL A 143 22.35 12.89 -24.67
C VAL A 143 21.21 13.83 -25.03
N SER A 144 21.28 14.42 -26.23
CA SER A 144 20.18 15.18 -26.83
C SER A 144 19.04 14.22 -27.11
N TYR A 145 17.86 14.48 -26.53
CA TYR A 145 16.65 13.74 -26.83
C TYR A 145 16.34 13.89 -28.33
N SER A 146 16.48 12.79 -29.06
CA SER A 146 16.07 12.67 -30.45
C SER A 146 14.63 13.16 -30.59
N GLN A 147 14.46 14.25 -31.32
CA GLN A 147 13.18 14.77 -31.78
C GLN A 147 12.43 13.66 -32.51
N SER A 148 11.17 13.47 -32.13
CA SER A 148 10.24 12.58 -32.80
C SER A 148 10.08 12.95 -34.28
N SER A 149 9.98 11.94 -35.13
CA SER A 149 9.90 12.02 -36.59
C SER A 149 8.60 12.63 -37.15
N ILE A 150 7.81 13.34 -36.35
CA ILE A 150 6.48 13.85 -36.75
C ILE A 150 6.55 15.25 -37.40
N VAL A 151 7.66 15.97 -37.31
CA VAL A 151 7.74 17.37 -37.82
C VAL A 151 8.44 17.56 -39.18
N ASN A 152 8.87 16.48 -39.85
CA ASN A 152 9.37 16.59 -41.24
C ASN A 152 8.28 16.42 -42.32
N GLU A 153 7.07 15.99 -41.96
CA GLU A 153 5.97 15.80 -42.91
C GLU A 153 5.07 17.05 -43.05
N VAL A 154 5.08 17.96 -42.08
CA VAL A 154 4.31 19.23 -42.13
C VAL A 154 4.99 20.29 -43.01
N LYS A 155 6.28 20.17 -43.31
CA LYS A 155 7.01 21.10 -44.21
C LYS A 155 6.89 20.79 -45.70
N LYS A 156 6.27 19.67 -46.09
CA LYS A 156 6.12 19.29 -47.50
C LYS A 156 4.74 19.59 -48.10
N ASN A 157 3.81 20.15 -47.32
CA ASN A 157 2.45 20.50 -47.78
C ASN A 157 2.06 21.97 -47.52
N ILE A 158 3.01 22.89 -47.33
CA ILE A 158 2.74 24.33 -47.14
C ILE A 158 3.56 25.17 -48.14
N ILE A 159 3.54 24.80 -49.42
CA ILE A 159 4.03 25.66 -50.52
C ILE A 159 2.87 26.22 -51.36
N ASP A 160 1.67 25.66 -51.25
CA ASP A 160 0.47 26.23 -51.84
C ASP A 160 -0.49 26.67 -50.74
N THR A 161 -0.36 27.91 -50.27
CA THR A 161 -1.45 28.85 -49.97
C THR A 161 -0.84 30.07 -49.26
N ASN A 162 -0.79 31.18 -49.98
CA ASN A 162 -0.58 32.53 -49.46
C ASN A 162 -1.61 32.85 -48.36
N VAL A 163 -1.17 32.92 -47.10
CA VAL A 163 -1.80 33.80 -46.10
C VAL A 163 -0.70 34.40 -45.20
N THR A 164 -0.53 35.71 -45.35
CA THR A 164 0.24 36.59 -44.45
C THR A 164 -0.55 36.76 -43.14
N ILE A 165 0.06 36.47 -41.98
CA ILE A 165 -0.43 36.97 -40.69
C ILE A 165 0.75 37.48 -39.85
N SER A 166 0.67 38.79 -39.56
CA SER A 166 1.56 39.60 -38.75
C SER A 166 1.80 39.06 -37.34
N GLN A 167 3.06 39.17 -36.95
CA GLN A 167 3.58 39.10 -35.59
C GLN A 167 3.28 40.42 -34.86
N ASN A 168 2.49 40.39 -33.80
CA ASN A 168 2.41 41.47 -32.80
C ASN A 168 2.33 40.86 -31.39
N THR A 169 3.42 41.01 -30.63
CA THR A 169 3.46 40.98 -29.17
C THR A 169 2.88 42.28 -28.60
N PRO A 170 2.30 42.24 -27.39
CA PRO A 170 2.87 43.10 -26.34
C PRO A 170 2.95 42.47 -24.95
N LYS A 171 3.86 43.08 -24.18
CA LYS A 171 4.32 42.74 -22.82
C LYS A 171 3.28 43.03 -21.73
N ILE A 172 3.46 42.26 -20.67
CA ILE A 172 3.21 42.46 -19.24
C ILE A 172 3.05 43.93 -18.82
N ASP A 173 1.99 44.23 -18.06
CA ASP A 173 2.02 45.24 -16.99
C ASP A 173 1.12 44.81 -15.82
N ALA A 174 1.65 44.98 -14.62
CA ALA A 174 0.99 44.77 -13.35
C ALA A 174 0.22 46.03 -12.94
N ASN A 175 -1.04 45.90 -12.51
CA ASN A 175 -1.64 46.85 -11.57
C ASN A 175 -2.75 46.19 -10.74
N ALA A 176 -2.76 46.55 -9.46
CA ALA A 176 -3.73 46.21 -8.45
C ALA A 176 -5.09 46.85 -8.72
N SER A 177 -6.17 46.13 -8.42
CA SER A 177 -7.10 46.51 -7.34
C SER A 177 -8.36 45.63 -7.31
N SER A 178 -8.64 45.14 -6.10
CA SER A 178 -9.96 44.94 -5.48
C SER A 178 -11.19 44.71 -6.37
N VAL A 179 -11.76 43.51 -6.29
CA VAL A 179 -13.21 43.31 -6.43
C VAL A 179 -13.73 42.54 -5.22
N LYS A 180 -14.59 43.25 -4.48
CA LYS A 180 -15.44 42.80 -3.38
C LYS A 180 -16.27 41.59 -3.78
N ILE A 181 -16.32 40.59 -2.90
CA ILE A 181 -17.42 39.62 -2.87
C ILE A 181 -18.27 39.99 -1.64
N SER A 182 -19.50 40.45 -1.91
CA SER A 182 -20.50 40.79 -0.92
C SER A 182 -21.05 39.54 -0.23
N ALA A 183 -21.18 39.61 1.10
CA ALA A 183 -22.07 38.77 1.90
C ALA A 183 -23.55 39.06 1.56
N PRO A 184 -24.45 38.14 1.95
CA PRO A 184 -25.24 38.42 3.15
C PRO A 184 -25.33 37.23 4.13
N ALA A 185 -25.02 37.51 5.40
CA ALA A 185 -25.66 36.90 6.59
C ALA A 185 -27.06 37.56 6.76
N GLU A 186 -28.08 37.08 7.48
CA GLU A 186 -28.22 36.15 8.58
C GLU A 186 -29.73 36.01 8.90
N GLN A 187 -30.18 34.89 9.50
CA GLN A 187 -31.27 34.73 10.50
C GLN A 187 -31.53 33.21 10.64
N ASN A 188 -30.87 32.46 11.53
CA ASN A 188 -30.97 32.39 13.00
C ASN A 188 -32.35 31.90 13.50
N VAL A 189 -32.43 30.66 13.99
CA VAL A 189 -33.08 30.29 15.27
C VAL A 189 -32.45 29.00 15.82
N THR A 190 -31.75 29.18 16.94
CA THR A 190 -31.35 28.19 17.96
C THR A 190 -32.54 27.76 18.79
N VAL A 191 -32.75 26.46 19.05
CA VAL A 191 -33.24 26.00 20.37
C VAL A 191 -32.86 24.54 20.68
N SER A 192 -32.20 24.36 21.83
CA SER A 192 -32.21 23.23 22.76
C SER A 192 -32.43 23.89 24.16
N PRO A 193 -32.95 23.27 25.26
CA PRO A 193 -32.86 21.86 25.63
C PRO A 193 -34.05 21.24 26.43
N ALA A 194 -33.89 19.94 26.72
CA ALA A 194 -34.31 19.19 27.92
C ALA A 194 -35.80 19.00 28.29
N SER A 195 -36.21 17.72 28.33
CA SER A 195 -36.96 17.17 29.46
C SER A 195 -36.63 15.69 29.66
N VAL A 196 -36.25 15.40 30.90
CA VAL A 196 -36.01 14.10 31.54
C VAL A 196 -37.33 13.35 31.66
N ASP A 197 -37.36 12.05 31.37
CA ASP A 197 -37.97 11.09 32.30
C ASP A 197 -37.56 9.64 32.05
N GLN A 198 -37.53 8.94 33.18
CA GLN A 198 -36.87 7.68 33.48
C GLN A 198 -37.67 6.48 32.98
N ASN A 199 -37.00 5.42 32.51
CA ASN A 199 -37.22 4.10 33.12
C ASN A 199 -36.11 3.09 32.80
N ALA A 200 -35.71 2.39 33.85
CA ALA A 200 -34.73 1.33 33.87
C ALA A 200 -35.34 -0.04 33.49
N LEU A 201 -34.43 -1.02 33.34
CA LEU A 201 -34.60 -2.49 33.36
C LEU A 201 -34.57 -3.24 32.01
N LYS A 202 -33.41 -3.85 31.72
CA LYS A 202 -33.29 -5.20 31.14
C LYS A 202 -33.70 -6.25 32.21
N PRO A 203 -33.84 -7.56 31.90
CA PRO A 203 -34.30 -8.24 30.68
C PRO A 203 -35.34 -9.34 31.01
N SER A 204 -36.15 -9.80 30.05
CA SER A 204 -36.73 -11.15 30.15
C SER A 204 -37.09 -11.74 28.80
N MET A 205 -36.69 -13.01 28.62
CA MET A 205 -36.91 -13.87 27.47
C MET A 205 -38.40 -14.08 27.16
N ALA A 206 -38.75 -14.00 25.88
CA ALA A 206 -39.71 -14.89 25.25
C ALA A 206 -39.39 -15.00 23.76
N ALA A 207 -39.18 -16.23 23.32
CA ALA A 207 -38.86 -16.60 21.94
C ALA A 207 -40.13 -16.71 21.09
N GLN A 208 -40.08 -16.21 19.85
CA GLN A 208 -40.71 -16.81 18.66
C GLN A 208 -40.22 -16.08 17.38
N PRO A 209 -40.32 -16.70 16.18
CA PRO A 209 -39.17 -16.92 15.31
C PRO A 209 -39.19 -16.03 14.05
N ALA A 210 -38.02 -15.57 13.64
CA ALA A 210 -37.79 -14.88 12.37
C ALA A 210 -36.96 -15.78 11.43
N PRO A 211 -37.10 -15.65 10.10
CA PRO A 211 -37.37 -16.78 9.20
C PRO A 211 -36.15 -17.63 8.84
N LYS A 212 -36.40 -18.93 8.69
CA LYS A 212 -35.59 -19.82 7.84
C LYS A 212 -35.52 -19.18 6.44
N VAL A 213 -34.33 -18.77 6.02
CA VAL A 213 -34.05 -18.62 4.61
C VAL A 213 -34.05 -20.03 4.03
N GLU A 214 -35.15 -20.37 3.40
CA GLU A 214 -35.30 -21.56 2.56
C GLU A 214 -34.20 -21.59 1.51
N GLN A 215 -33.50 -22.72 1.48
CA GLN A 215 -32.72 -23.15 0.32
C GLN A 215 -33.67 -23.23 -0.87
N ASN A 216 -33.60 -22.25 -1.77
CA ASN A 216 -34.18 -22.40 -3.09
C ASN A 216 -33.10 -23.00 -4.00
N VAL A 217 -33.11 -24.32 -4.12
CA VAL A 217 -32.40 -25.04 -5.18
C VAL A 217 -33.27 -24.97 -6.42
N THR A 218 -32.95 -24.13 -7.39
CA THR A 218 -33.44 -24.31 -8.78
C THR A 218 -32.49 -23.64 -9.80
N LYS A 219 -32.01 -24.46 -10.74
CA LYS A 219 -31.32 -24.18 -12.03
C LYS A 219 -29.78 -24.19 -11.96
N PRO A 220 -29.07 -24.98 -12.81
CA PRO A 220 -27.61 -24.91 -12.90
C PRO A 220 -27.28 -23.65 -13.69
N LEU A 221 -27.22 -22.53 -12.97
CA LEU A 221 -26.68 -21.29 -13.48
C LEU A 221 -25.16 -21.35 -13.32
N ASN A 222 -24.41 -20.68 -14.19
CA ASN A 222 -22.95 -20.69 -14.15
C ASN A 222 -22.51 -20.09 -12.80
N GLU A 223 -22.21 -20.94 -11.82
CA GLU A 223 -21.95 -20.53 -10.44
C GLU A 223 -20.54 -20.96 -10.02
N ALA A 224 -19.86 -20.05 -9.32
CA ALA A 224 -18.65 -20.37 -8.60
C ALA A 224 -18.95 -20.58 -7.12
N VAL A 225 -18.27 -21.55 -6.51
CA VAL A 225 -18.41 -21.83 -5.07
C VAL A 225 -17.15 -21.39 -4.36
N ILE A 226 -17.29 -20.43 -3.45
CA ILE A 226 -16.24 -20.02 -2.52
C ILE A 226 -16.41 -20.83 -1.24
N THR A 227 -15.40 -21.61 -0.87
CA THR A 227 -15.35 -22.42 0.36
C THR A 227 -14.30 -21.85 1.31
N PRO A 228 -14.71 -21.15 2.38
CA PRO A 228 -13.77 -20.67 3.39
C PRO A 228 -13.16 -21.82 4.19
N LYS A 229 -11.86 -21.75 4.50
CA LYS A 229 -11.24 -22.68 5.46
C LYS A 229 -11.41 -22.24 6.92
N GLN A 230 -11.67 -20.95 7.11
CA GLN A 230 -11.91 -20.30 8.39
C GLN A 230 -13.00 -19.24 8.20
N ARG A 231 -13.54 -18.71 9.29
CA ARG A 231 -14.50 -17.61 9.23
C ARG A 231 -13.89 -16.45 8.44
N VAL A 232 -14.55 -16.05 7.36
CA VAL A 232 -14.11 -15.00 6.46
C VAL A 232 -15.24 -14.03 6.22
N TRP A 233 -14.90 -12.75 6.23
CA TRP A 233 -15.78 -11.69 5.77
C TRP A 233 -15.75 -11.67 4.23
N ILE A 234 -16.91 -11.82 3.59
CA ILE A 234 -17.08 -11.80 2.14
C ILE A 234 -17.96 -10.62 1.78
N GLY A 235 -17.45 -9.76 0.90
CA GLY A 235 -18.17 -8.65 0.30
C GLY A 235 -18.40 -8.89 -1.19
N ILE A 236 -19.59 -8.56 -1.68
CA ILE A 236 -19.96 -8.58 -3.09
C ILE A 236 -20.45 -7.19 -3.50
N ILE A 237 -19.93 -6.65 -4.60
CA ILE A 237 -20.36 -5.39 -5.21
C ILE A 237 -20.89 -5.71 -6.60
N ASN A 238 -22.18 -5.53 -6.83
CA ASN A 238 -22.73 -5.60 -8.18
C ASN A 238 -22.26 -4.36 -8.97
N LEU A 239 -21.60 -4.56 -10.12
CA LEU A 239 -21.03 -3.46 -10.91
C LEU A 239 -22.06 -2.74 -11.78
N GLU A 240 -23.23 -3.33 -12.01
CA GLU A 240 -24.30 -2.73 -12.80
C GLU A 240 -25.06 -1.67 -12.00
N ASN A 241 -25.49 -2.01 -10.78
CA ASN A 241 -26.28 -1.12 -9.92
C ASN A 241 -25.49 -0.52 -8.73
N GLY A 242 -24.26 -0.98 -8.49
CA GLY A 242 -23.40 -0.52 -7.39
C GLY A 242 -23.81 -1.04 -6.00
N GLN A 243 -24.77 -1.97 -5.91
CA GLN A 243 -25.25 -2.51 -4.65
C GLN A 243 -24.15 -3.34 -3.99
N LYS A 244 -23.92 -3.09 -2.69
CA LYS A 244 -22.97 -3.82 -1.87
C LYS A 244 -23.70 -4.74 -0.89
N THR A 245 -23.25 -5.97 -0.81
CA THR A 245 -23.68 -6.93 0.22
C THR A 245 -22.45 -7.52 0.89
N SER A 246 -22.57 -7.88 2.16
CA SER A 246 -21.48 -8.52 2.88
C SER A 246 -21.96 -9.49 3.95
N SER A 247 -21.17 -10.51 4.23
CA SER A 247 -21.47 -11.49 5.27
C SER A 247 -20.19 -12.10 5.86
N ASP A 248 -20.26 -12.46 7.14
CA ASP A 248 -19.22 -13.21 7.83
C ASP A 248 -19.63 -14.68 7.92
N THR A 249 -18.90 -15.57 7.25
CA THR A 249 -19.28 -16.98 7.17
C THR A 249 -18.07 -17.91 7.17
N SER A 250 -18.28 -19.14 7.64
CA SER A 250 -17.36 -20.27 7.46
C SER A 250 -17.94 -21.34 6.52
N LYS A 251 -19.15 -21.11 5.99
CA LYS A 251 -19.84 -22.00 5.07
C LYS A 251 -19.54 -21.60 3.62
N SER A 252 -19.69 -22.56 2.71
CA SER A 252 -19.60 -22.31 1.27
C SER A 252 -20.64 -21.29 0.80
N VAL A 253 -20.22 -20.38 -0.08
CA VAL A 253 -21.07 -19.35 -0.69
C VAL A 253 -21.02 -19.51 -2.20
N ASN A 254 -22.20 -19.50 -2.83
CA ASN A 254 -22.30 -19.50 -4.29
C ASN A 254 -22.28 -18.07 -4.82
N ILE A 255 -21.53 -17.87 -5.89
CA ILE A 255 -21.37 -16.61 -6.61
C ILE A 255 -21.90 -16.81 -8.02
N ASN A 256 -22.87 -15.99 -8.40
CA ASN A 256 -23.43 -15.98 -9.74
C ASN A 256 -22.39 -15.43 -10.75
N LEU A 257 -22.01 -16.21 -11.76
CA LEU A 257 -21.02 -15.80 -12.77
C LEU A 257 -21.62 -15.04 -13.96
N ASP A 258 -22.95 -15.01 -14.08
CA ASP A 258 -23.65 -14.25 -15.12
C ASP A 258 -23.78 -12.77 -14.77
N GLN A 259 -23.63 -12.45 -13.49
CA GLN A 259 -23.67 -11.07 -13.00
C GLN A 259 -22.27 -10.48 -12.96
N ARG A 260 -22.12 -9.30 -13.57
CA ARG A 260 -20.87 -8.56 -13.48
C ARG A 260 -20.71 -7.96 -12.08
N GLN A 261 -19.79 -8.49 -11.30
CA GLN A 261 -19.63 -8.11 -9.89
C GLN A 261 -18.18 -8.23 -9.41
N LEU A 262 -17.85 -7.48 -8.37
CA LEU A 262 -16.61 -7.63 -7.62
C LEU A 262 -16.88 -8.45 -6.36
N VAL A 263 -15.98 -9.37 -6.05
CA VAL A 263 -16.02 -10.16 -4.82
C VAL A 263 -14.74 -9.92 -4.04
N VAL A 264 -14.86 -9.65 -2.74
CA VAL A 264 -13.74 -9.48 -1.81
C VAL A 264 -13.88 -10.45 -0.67
N CYS A 265 -12.83 -11.21 -0.39
CA CYS A 265 -12.72 -12.05 0.79
C CYS A 265 -11.66 -11.44 1.71
N GLY A 266 -12.06 -10.97 2.89
CA GLY A 266 -11.19 -10.24 3.82
C GLY A 266 -9.99 -11.05 4.33
N ASN A 267 -10.14 -12.37 4.41
CA ASN A 267 -9.05 -13.33 4.63
C ASN A 267 -8.89 -14.18 3.36
N GLY A 268 -7.65 -14.37 2.91
CA GLY A 268 -7.33 -15.09 1.67
C GLY A 268 -7.50 -16.60 1.74
N ASN A 269 -7.67 -17.19 2.92
CA ASN A 269 -7.69 -18.65 3.08
C ASN A 269 -9.02 -19.29 2.64
N ILE A 270 -9.23 -19.36 1.32
CA ILE A 270 -10.45 -19.83 0.66
C ILE A 270 -10.11 -20.80 -0.48
N GLU A 271 -11.03 -21.67 -0.83
CA GLU A 271 -10.99 -22.47 -2.05
C GLU A 271 -12.10 -22.00 -2.99
N LEU A 272 -11.75 -21.69 -4.23
CA LEU A 272 -12.68 -21.29 -5.27
C LEU A 272 -12.88 -22.47 -6.22
N LYS A 273 -14.13 -22.90 -6.41
CA LYS A 273 -14.50 -23.91 -7.39
C LYS A 273 -15.31 -23.28 -8.52
N ILE A 274 -14.85 -23.42 -9.74
CA ILE A 274 -15.56 -23.00 -10.96
C ILE A 274 -15.65 -24.23 -11.87
N GLY A 275 -16.85 -24.76 -12.07
CA GLY A 275 -17.03 -26.08 -12.70
C GLY A 275 -16.23 -27.16 -11.97
N ASP A 276 -15.36 -27.87 -12.68
CA ASP A 276 -14.49 -28.91 -12.13
C ASP A 276 -13.15 -28.39 -11.60
N LYS A 277 -12.83 -27.12 -11.84
CA LYS A 277 -11.54 -26.53 -11.44
C LYS A 277 -11.64 -25.99 -10.01
N VAL A 278 -10.85 -26.55 -9.12
CA VAL A 278 -10.66 -26.04 -7.75
C VAL A 278 -9.34 -25.30 -7.65
N THR A 279 -9.39 -24.01 -7.34
CA THR A 279 -8.23 -23.17 -7.12
C THR A 279 -8.15 -22.79 -5.65
N LYS A 280 -7.03 -23.13 -5.01
CA LYS A 280 -6.79 -22.78 -3.60
C LYS A 280 -6.13 -21.40 -3.55
N TYR A 281 -6.77 -20.49 -2.84
CA TYR A 281 -6.20 -19.19 -2.54
C TYR A 281 -5.74 -19.19 -1.09
N ASN A 282 -4.53 -18.70 -0.87
CA ASN A 282 -4.04 -18.38 0.46
C ASN A 282 -3.23 -17.07 0.44
N PRO A 283 -3.73 -15.99 -0.17
CA PRO A 283 -3.04 -14.71 -0.09
C PRO A 283 -2.98 -14.26 1.37
N SER A 284 -1.83 -13.71 1.76
CA SER A 284 -1.63 -13.00 3.04
C SER A 284 -2.46 -11.71 3.15
N ARG A 285 -3.23 -11.38 2.12
CA ARG A 285 -4.03 -10.16 1.92
C ARG A 285 -5.43 -10.55 1.45
N PRO A 286 -6.42 -9.64 1.51
CA PRO A 286 -7.76 -9.92 1.01
C PRO A 286 -7.71 -10.39 -0.45
N ALA A 287 -8.37 -11.51 -0.74
CA ALA A 287 -8.54 -11.99 -2.09
C ALA A 287 -9.63 -11.17 -2.78
N ARG A 288 -9.35 -10.67 -3.98
CA ARG A 288 -10.28 -9.84 -4.75
C ARG A 288 -10.48 -10.46 -6.11
N PHE A 289 -11.71 -10.44 -6.58
CA PHE A 289 -12.09 -11.07 -7.82
C PHE A 289 -13.02 -10.17 -8.64
N LEU A 290 -12.84 -10.21 -9.95
CA LEU A 290 -13.81 -9.75 -10.93
C LEU A 290 -14.56 -10.95 -11.44
N VAL A 291 -15.88 -10.88 -11.38
CA VAL A 291 -16.78 -11.80 -12.07
C VAL A 291 -17.25 -11.13 -13.34
N GLU A 292 -16.91 -11.72 -14.49
CA GLU A 292 -17.28 -11.21 -15.81
C GLU A 292 -17.25 -12.35 -16.82
N ASN A 293 -18.20 -12.37 -17.76
CA ASN A 293 -18.26 -13.34 -18.85
C ASN A 293 -18.25 -14.81 -18.40
N GLY A 294 -18.85 -15.12 -17.25
CA GLY A 294 -18.92 -16.51 -16.77
C GLY A 294 -17.63 -17.04 -16.14
N ASP A 295 -16.65 -16.18 -15.87
CA ASP A 295 -15.40 -16.53 -15.19
C ASP A 295 -15.14 -15.61 -13.99
N MET A 296 -14.24 -16.03 -13.10
CA MET A 296 -13.81 -15.27 -11.94
C MET A 296 -12.30 -15.05 -11.99
N LYS A 297 -11.89 -13.82 -12.33
CA LYS A 297 -10.49 -13.41 -12.43
C LYS A 297 -10.02 -12.80 -11.12
N PHE A 298 -8.85 -13.23 -10.64
CA PHE A 298 -8.20 -12.60 -9.48
C PHE A 298 -7.72 -11.19 -9.83
N LEU A 299 -7.89 -10.25 -8.90
CA LEU A 299 -7.48 -8.86 -9.02
C LEU A 299 -6.46 -8.47 -7.96
N THR A 300 -5.54 -7.59 -8.34
CA THR A 300 -4.72 -6.80 -7.42
C THR A 300 -5.57 -5.75 -6.69
N TYR A 301 -4.98 -5.06 -5.71
CA TYR A 301 -5.68 -3.99 -4.99
C TYR A 301 -6.00 -2.81 -5.91
N ASP A 302 -5.03 -2.38 -6.73
CA ASP A 302 -5.20 -1.20 -7.59
C ASP A 302 -6.23 -1.47 -8.68
N GLU A 303 -6.20 -2.64 -9.32
CA GLU A 303 -7.23 -3.06 -10.29
C GLU A 303 -8.63 -3.09 -9.66
N PHE A 304 -8.75 -3.57 -8.43
CA PHE A 304 -10.02 -3.55 -7.73
C PHE A 304 -10.53 -2.12 -7.48
N VAL A 305 -9.65 -1.24 -7.02
CA VAL A 305 -9.99 0.17 -6.75
C VAL A 305 -10.41 0.87 -8.05
N GLU A 306 -9.70 0.62 -9.14
CA GLU A 306 -10.05 1.13 -10.47
C GLU A 306 -11.46 0.67 -10.90
N MET A 307 -11.74 -0.63 -10.80
CA MET A 307 -13.05 -1.21 -11.12
C MET A 307 -14.16 -0.72 -10.19
N ASN A 308 -13.84 -0.38 -8.94
CA ASN A 308 -14.75 0.18 -7.95
C ASN A 308 -14.77 1.72 -7.95
N LYS A 309 -14.49 2.35 -9.10
CA LYS A 309 -14.59 3.80 -9.31
C LYS A 309 -13.70 4.61 -8.35
N GLY A 310 -12.48 4.13 -8.10
CA GLY A 310 -11.50 4.77 -7.23
C GLY A 310 -11.73 4.56 -5.73
N LYS A 311 -12.68 3.71 -5.33
CA LYS A 311 -12.98 3.45 -3.92
C LYS A 311 -12.36 2.14 -3.47
N SER A 312 -11.83 2.13 -2.24
CA SER A 312 -11.66 0.86 -1.52
C SER A 312 -13.02 0.18 -1.33
N TRP A 313 -13.01 -1.04 -0.79
CA TRP A 313 -14.24 -1.68 -0.32
C TRP A 313 -15.11 -0.67 0.46
#